data_AF-A0A9E4J362-F1
#
_entry.id   AF-A0A9E4J362-F1
#
_cell.length_a   1.000
_cell.length_b   1.000
_cell.length_c   1.000
_cell.angle_alpha   90.00
_cell.angle_beta   90.00
_cell.angle_gamma   90.00
#
_symmetry.space_group_name_H-M   'P 1'
#
loop_
_entity.id
_entity.type
_entity.pdbx_description
1 polymer ?
#
loop_
_entity_poly.entity_id
_entity_poly.type
_entity_poly.pdbx_seq_one_letter_code
_entity_poly.pdbx_strand_id
1 'polypeptide(L)'
;MTLTLLFTSMTVASATDGASFVSYSGVPTSMTPGETATVSVTMRNTGTHAWTNSATECTQTYYGLGSQSPENNTTWGLSRVNLGLNVSVAPNATHTFTFAITAPSTTGSYSFQWKMLETEVDEPEPADCFGPFV
;
A
#
# COMPACT_ATOMS: atom_id res chain seq x y z
N MET A 1 -21.15 9.74 -43.77
CA MET A 1 -21.03 10.76 -42.71
C MET A 1 -20.54 10.02 -41.47
N THR A 2 -19.23 10.08 -41.21
CA THR A 2 -18.59 9.24 -40.18
C THR A 2 -18.38 10.09 -38.92
N LEU A 3 -18.78 9.56 -37.77
CA LEU A 3 -18.67 10.24 -36.47
C LEU A 3 -17.29 9.94 -35.88
N THR A 4 -16.45 10.97 -35.78
CA THR A 4 -15.13 10.88 -35.12
C THR A 4 -15.30 11.09 -33.62
N LEU A 5 -15.01 10.07 -32.82
CA LEU A 5 -14.92 10.20 -31.36
C LEU A 5 -13.53 10.76 -31.01
N LEU A 6 -13.50 11.97 -30.46
CA LEU A 6 -12.30 12.56 -29.88
C LEU A 6 -12.08 11.95 -28.50
N PHE A 7 -11.07 11.09 -28.37
CA PHE A 7 -10.56 10.70 -27.07
C PHE A 7 -9.57 11.78 -26.62
N THR A 8 -10.05 12.71 -25.80
CA THR A 8 -9.17 13.66 -25.11
C THR A 8 -8.38 12.88 -24.06
N SER A 9 -7.10 12.65 -24.30
CA SER A 9 -6.21 12.10 -23.27
C SER A 9 -6.00 13.16 -22.19
N MET A 10 -6.66 12.98 -21.05
CA MET A 10 -6.38 13.75 -19.84
C MET A 10 -4.99 13.30 -19.36
N THR A 11 -3.96 14.13 -19.52
CA THR A 11 -2.70 13.92 -18.81
C THR A 11 -2.99 14.12 -17.33
N VAL A 12 -3.19 13.02 -16.60
CA VAL A 12 -3.17 13.04 -15.14
C VAL A 12 -1.81 13.61 -14.76
N ALA A 13 -1.78 14.77 -14.11
CA ALA A 13 -0.58 15.21 -13.42
C ALA A 13 -0.24 14.10 -12.43
N SER A 14 0.81 13.32 -12.70
CA SER A 14 1.22 12.24 -11.81
C SER A 14 1.46 12.84 -10.44
N ALA A 15 0.67 12.41 -9.45
CA ALA A 15 0.99 12.69 -8.06
C ALA A 15 2.40 12.15 -7.77
N THR A 16 3.17 12.85 -6.95
CA THR A 16 4.47 12.39 -6.45
C THR A 16 4.37 10.92 -6.02
N ASP A 17 3.30 10.61 -5.28
CA ASP A 17 2.99 9.30 -4.70
C ASP A 17 1.65 8.77 -5.24
N GLY A 18 1.68 8.32 -6.49
CA GLY A 18 0.54 7.72 -7.17
C GLY A 18 0.51 6.19 -7.04
N ALA A 19 -0.67 5.64 -6.76
CA ALA A 19 -0.89 4.19 -6.77
C ALA A 19 -2.21 3.82 -7.45
N SER A 20 -2.21 2.68 -8.16
CA SER A 20 -3.44 2.08 -8.68
C SER A 20 -3.52 0.58 -8.33
N PHE A 21 -4.72 0.12 -8.05
CA PHE A 21 -5.01 -1.30 -7.83
C PHE A 21 -4.99 -2.04 -9.17
N VAL A 22 -4.34 -3.20 -9.21
CA VAL A 22 -4.27 -4.07 -10.39
C VAL A 22 -5.14 -5.31 -10.22
N SER A 23 -4.92 -6.08 -9.16
CA SER A 23 -5.64 -7.33 -8.91
C SER A 23 -5.47 -7.80 -7.46
N TYR A 24 -6.36 -8.69 -7.01
CA TYR A 24 -6.15 -9.50 -5.81
C TYR A 24 -6.38 -10.97 -6.13
N SER A 25 -5.82 -11.87 -5.33
CA SER A 25 -6.06 -13.31 -5.45
C SER A 25 -6.04 -14.01 -4.08
N GLY A 26 -6.64 -15.19 -4.02
CA GLY A 26 -6.67 -16.02 -2.80
C GLY A 26 -7.68 -15.59 -1.73
N VAL A 27 -8.46 -14.52 -1.95
CA VAL A 27 -9.48 -14.05 -1.00
C VAL A 27 -10.70 -14.99 -1.06
N PRO A 28 -11.01 -15.74 0.03
CA PRO A 28 -12.15 -16.65 0.02
C PRO A 28 -13.47 -15.88 0.05
N THR A 29 -14.51 -16.40 -0.61
CA THR A 29 -15.87 -15.83 -0.55
C THR A 29 -16.55 -16.06 0.79
N SER A 30 -16.07 -17.04 1.55
CA SER A 30 -16.56 -17.42 2.87
C SER A 30 -15.42 -18.00 3.69
N MET A 31 -15.35 -17.64 4.96
CA MET A 31 -14.39 -18.16 5.93
C MET A 31 -15.11 -18.49 7.23
N THR A 32 -14.64 -19.51 7.94
CA THR A 32 -15.09 -19.78 9.30
C THR A 32 -14.48 -18.76 10.27
N PRO A 33 -15.16 -18.39 11.37
CA PRO A 33 -14.61 -17.42 12.32
C PRO A 33 -13.24 -17.84 12.85
N GLY A 34 -12.25 -16.94 12.76
CA GLY A 34 -10.87 -17.21 13.16
C GLY A 34 -10.03 -18.03 12.16
N GLU A 35 -10.61 -18.44 11.02
CA GLU A 35 -9.87 -19.09 9.94
C GLU A 35 -8.82 -18.15 9.35
N THR A 36 -7.68 -18.71 8.95
CA THR A 36 -6.61 -17.96 8.29
C THR A 36 -6.51 -18.35 6.82
N ALA A 37 -6.25 -17.37 5.97
CA ALA A 37 -6.03 -17.58 4.53
C ALA A 37 -4.87 -16.72 4.05
N THR A 38 -4.09 -17.23 3.09
CA THR A 38 -3.07 -16.43 2.40
C THR A 38 -3.67 -15.77 1.18
N VAL A 39 -3.53 -14.45 1.10
CA VAL A 39 -4.04 -13.63 0.00
C VAL A 39 -2.91 -12.84 -0.63
N SER A 40 -3.14 -12.36 -1.84
CA SER A 40 -2.26 -11.41 -2.49
C SER A 40 -3.00 -10.22 -3.08
N VAL A 41 -2.34 -9.07 -3.05
CA VAL A 41 -2.82 -7.81 -3.63
C VAL A 41 -1.70 -7.23 -4.49
N THR A 42 -2.01 -6.99 -5.76
CA THR A 42 -1.10 -6.39 -6.73
C THR A 42 -1.42 -4.92 -6.92
N MET A 43 -0.42 -4.07 -6.70
CA MET A 43 -0.52 -2.62 -6.88
C MET A 43 0.47 -2.17 -7.96
N ARG A 44 0.12 -1.11 -8.68
CA ARG A 44 0.99 -0.43 -9.64
C ARG A 44 1.37 0.94 -9.14
N ASN A 45 2.66 1.25 -9.20
CA ASN A 45 3.15 2.60 -8.97
C ASN A 45 2.81 3.48 -10.18
N THR A 46 1.95 4.47 -9.97
CA THR A 46 1.58 5.46 -10.99
C THR A 46 2.12 6.84 -10.65
N GLY A 47 2.93 6.95 -9.59
CA GLY A 47 3.60 8.18 -9.20
C GLY A 47 4.87 8.43 -9.98
N THR A 48 5.60 9.45 -9.55
CA THR A 48 6.91 9.81 -10.13
C THR A 48 8.09 9.30 -9.31
N HIS A 49 7.88 8.97 -8.03
CA HIS A 49 8.89 8.38 -7.14
C HIS A 49 8.77 6.86 -7.07
N ALA A 50 9.89 6.17 -6.86
CA ALA A 50 9.87 4.73 -6.59
C ALA A 50 9.40 4.48 -5.15
N TRP A 51 8.50 3.51 -4.94
CA TRP A 51 8.19 3.07 -3.58
C TRP A 51 9.37 2.30 -3.05
N THR A 52 10.03 2.82 -2.02
CA THR A 52 11.19 2.17 -1.38
C THR A 52 11.21 2.58 0.07
N ASN A 53 11.26 1.61 0.97
CA ASN A 53 11.49 1.92 2.38
C ASN A 53 12.87 2.54 2.52
N SER A 54 12.94 3.74 3.10
CA SER A 54 14.17 4.48 3.30
C SER A 54 14.29 4.88 4.76
N ALA A 55 15.49 4.75 5.31
CA ALA A 55 15.84 5.29 6.60
C ALA A 55 17.08 6.16 6.40
N THR A 56 16.91 7.48 6.53
CA THR A 56 18.01 8.42 6.73
C THR A 56 18.19 8.66 8.23
N GLU A 57 19.26 9.35 8.63
CA GLU A 57 19.52 9.67 10.04
C GLU A 57 18.39 10.48 10.71
N CYS A 58 17.52 11.13 9.94
CA CYS A 58 16.48 12.01 10.48
C CYS A 58 15.06 11.66 10.04
N THR A 59 14.91 10.85 8.99
CA THR A 59 13.63 10.60 8.37
C THR A 59 13.54 9.15 7.94
N GLN A 60 12.45 8.50 8.34
CA GLN A 60 12.13 7.16 7.89
C GLN A 60 10.86 7.18 7.06
N THR A 61 10.96 6.75 5.80
CA THR A 61 9.84 6.63 4.88
C THR A 61 9.48 5.16 4.70
N TYR A 62 8.23 4.83 4.98
CA TYR A 62 7.68 3.49 4.86
C TYR A 62 6.57 3.43 3.83
N TYR A 63 6.63 2.42 2.96
CA TYR A 63 5.61 2.11 1.97
C TYR A 63 4.94 0.77 2.31
N GLY A 64 3.63 0.70 2.13
CA GLY A 64 2.88 -0.53 2.37
C GLY A 64 1.39 -0.39 2.12
N LEU A 65 0.65 -1.48 2.34
CA LEU A 65 -0.81 -1.46 2.31
C LEU A 65 -1.37 -1.11 3.69
N GLY A 66 -2.36 -0.23 3.72
CA GLY A 66 -3.22 0.01 4.87
C GLY A 66 -4.62 -0.56 4.64
N SER A 67 -5.18 -1.21 5.65
CA SER A 67 -6.55 -1.70 5.65
C SER A 67 -7.54 -0.54 5.54
N GLN A 68 -8.65 -0.77 4.84
CA GLN A 68 -9.69 0.24 4.56
C GLN A 68 -11.09 -0.28 4.92
N SER A 69 -12.04 0.65 4.98
CA SER A 69 -13.45 0.40 5.35
C SER A 69 -13.65 -0.10 6.80
N PRO A 70 -13.33 0.70 7.84
CA PRO A 70 -12.78 2.06 7.82
C PRO A 70 -11.24 2.06 7.73
N GLU A 71 -10.62 3.23 7.55
CA GLU A 71 -9.16 3.34 7.49
C GLU A 71 -8.50 2.74 8.74
N ASN A 72 -7.43 1.97 8.56
CA ASN A 72 -6.59 1.41 9.63
C ASN A 72 -7.30 0.40 10.55
N ASN A 73 -8.35 -0.26 10.08
CA ASN A 73 -9.02 -1.32 10.83
C ASN A 73 -8.17 -2.60 10.97
N THR A 74 -8.60 -3.48 11.86
CA THR A 74 -7.97 -4.79 12.09
C THR A 74 -8.93 -5.96 11.79
N THR A 75 -9.95 -5.73 10.95
CA THR A 75 -10.98 -6.71 10.63
C THR A 75 -10.38 -8.04 10.16
N TRP A 76 -9.30 -7.98 9.38
CA TRP A 76 -8.63 -9.16 8.84
C TRP A 76 -7.42 -9.62 9.66
N GLY A 77 -7.30 -9.19 10.92
CA GLY A 77 -6.21 -9.54 11.84
C GLY A 77 -4.98 -8.62 11.76
N LEU A 78 -4.90 -7.74 10.76
CA LEU A 78 -3.82 -6.78 10.59
C LEU A 78 -4.33 -5.49 9.94
N SER A 79 -3.64 -4.38 10.24
CA SER A 79 -3.94 -3.06 9.67
C SER A 79 -2.92 -2.58 8.64
N ARG A 80 -1.76 -3.26 8.56
CA ARG A 80 -0.60 -2.87 7.74
C ARG A 80 0.06 -4.08 7.10
N VAL A 81 0.45 -3.94 5.84
CA VAL A 81 1.33 -4.88 5.13
C VAL A 81 2.50 -4.09 4.59
N ASN A 82 3.70 -4.35 5.08
CA ASN A 82 4.90 -3.63 4.67
C ASN A 82 5.36 -4.10 3.27
N LEU A 83 5.88 -3.18 2.45
CA LEU A 83 6.52 -3.49 1.16
C LEU A 83 7.74 -4.42 1.29
N GLY A 84 8.40 -4.42 2.45
CA GLY A 84 9.59 -5.21 2.75
C GLY A 84 10.88 -4.40 2.68
N LEU A 85 11.90 -4.87 3.39
CA LEU A 85 13.22 -4.26 3.36
C LEU A 85 13.90 -4.59 2.01
N ASN A 86 14.58 -3.61 1.41
CA ASN A 86 15.28 -3.74 0.12
C ASN A 86 14.39 -3.97 -1.11
N VAL A 87 13.08 -3.70 -1.00
CA VAL A 87 12.17 -3.71 -2.15
C VAL A 87 12.04 -2.29 -2.69
N SER A 88 12.26 -2.14 -4.01
CA SER A 88 12.05 -0.89 -4.74
C SER A 88 11.09 -1.12 -5.91
N VAL A 89 10.03 -0.33 -5.97
CA VAL A 89 9.01 -0.40 -7.03
C VAL A 89 9.05 0.91 -7.82
N ALA A 90 9.76 0.89 -8.95
CA ALA A 90 9.90 2.04 -9.83
C ALA A 90 8.53 2.54 -10.36
N PRO A 91 8.45 3.81 -10.82
CA PRO A 91 7.29 4.31 -11.55
C PRO A 91 6.87 3.36 -12.68
N ASN A 92 5.56 3.16 -12.84
CA ASN A 92 4.93 2.21 -13.76
C ASN A 92 5.17 0.71 -13.49
N ALA A 93 5.99 0.35 -12.51
CA ALA A 93 6.15 -1.04 -12.09
C ALA A 93 5.01 -1.51 -11.18
N THR A 94 4.84 -2.83 -11.09
CA THR A 94 3.85 -3.47 -10.21
C THR A 94 4.54 -4.27 -9.12
N HIS A 95 3.92 -4.33 -7.95
CA HIS A 95 4.35 -5.17 -6.84
C HIS A 95 3.19 -5.96 -6.26
N THR A 96 3.44 -7.22 -5.90
CA THR A 96 2.46 -8.13 -5.31
C THR A 96 2.77 -8.33 -3.84
N PHE A 97 1.92 -7.79 -2.98
CA PHE A 97 1.94 -8.05 -1.55
C PHE A 97 1.28 -9.40 -1.29
N THR A 98 1.95 -10.28 -0.54
CA THR A 98 1.40 -11.57 -0.11
C THR A 98 1.42 -11.64 1.41
N PHE A 99 0.26 -11.90 2.02
CA PHE A 99 0.10 -11.89 3.47
C PHE A 99 -1.02 -12.82 3.92
N ALA A 100 -0.99 -13.20 5.19
CA ALA A 100 -2.05 -13.98 5.81
C ALA A 100 -3.12 -13.04 6.40
N ILE A 101 -4.39 -13.38 6.21
CA ILE A 101 -5.54 -12.74 6.85
C ILE A 101 -6.23 -13.70 7.80
N THR A 102 -6.89 -13.16 8.82
CA THR A 102 -7.70 -13.90 9.78
C THR A 102 -9.14 -13.39 9.73
N ALA A 103 -10.10 -14.29 9.57
CA ALA A 103 -11.51 -13.93 9.59
C ALA A 103 -11.98 -13.46 10.98
N PRO A 104 -12.87 -12.45 11.07
CA PRO A 104 -13.47 -12.02 12.34
C PRO A 104 -14.13 -13.17 13.11
N SER A 105 -14.16 -13.07 14.44
CA SER A 105 -14.83 -14.03 15.33
C SER A 105 -16.36 -13.99 15.22
N THR A 106 -16.91 -12.88 14.71
CA THR A 106 -18.34 -12.70 14.50
C THR A 106 -18.67 -13.00 13.05
N THR A 107 -19.71 -13.79 12.80
CA THR A 107 -20.22 -14.03 11.45
C THR A 107 -20.82 -12.75 10.88
N GLY A 108 -20.44 -12.39 9.66
CA GLY A 108 -20.93 -11.18 9.00
C GLY A 108 -20.32 -11.00 7.62
N SER A 109 -20.77 -9.96 6.92
CA SER A 109 -20.14 -9.51 5.68
C SER A 109 -19.12 -8.44 6.00
N TYR A 110 -17.88 -8.64 5.55
CA TYR A 110 -16.76 -7.74 5.82
C TYR A 110 -16.11 -7.31 4.51
N SER A 111 -15.83 -6.02 4.37
CA SER A 111 -15.11 -5.49 3.22
C SER A 111 -13.65 -5.92 3.25
N PHE A 112 -13.14 -6.43 2.12
CA PHE A 112 -11.72 -6.64 1.91
C PHE A 112 -11.17 -5.50 1.03
N GLN A 113 -10.62 -4.48 1.68
CA GLN A 113 -10.11 -3.29 0.98
C GLN A 113 -8.77 -2.87 1.56
N TRP A 114 -7.86 -2.52 0.65
CA TRP A 114 -6.50 -2.11 0.94
C TRP A 114 -6.15 -0.90 0.09
N LYS A 115 -5.36 0.01 0.66
CA LYS A 115 -4.86 1.21 -0.01
C LYS A 115 -3.36 1.26 0.15
N MET A 116 -2.65 1.65 -0.91
CA MET A 116 -1.23 1.97 -0.80
C MET A 116 -1.06 3.21 0.07
N LEU A 117 -0.21 3.10 1.09
CA LEU A 117 0.12 4.17 2.01
C LEU A 117 1.62 4.42 1.97
N GLU A 118 1.94 5.68 2.20
CA GLU A 118 3.26 6.18 2.55
C GLU A 118 3.16 6.71 3.98
N THR A 119 4.17 6.44 4.78
CA THR A 119 4.29 6.97 6.13
C THR A 119 5.70 7.49 6.31
N GLU A 120 5.80 8.80 6.48
CA GLU A 120 7.03 9.46 6.89
C GLU A 120 7.01 9.60 8.41
N VAL A 121 8.09 9.19 9.04
CA VAL A 121 8.34 9.36 10.47
C VAL A 121 9.57 10.22 10.60
N ASP A 122 9.38 11.46 11.04
CA ASP A 122 10.48 12.30 11.50
C ASP A 122 10.91 11.80 12.88
N GLU A 123 12.20 11.54 13.06
CA GLU A 123 12.72 11.13 14.36
C GLU A 123 12.67 12.33 15.34
N PRO A 124 12.14 12.16 16.57
CA PRO A 124 11.87 13.29 17.45
C PRO A 124 13.11 13.92 18.10
N GLU A 125 14.31 13.33 17.97
CA GLU A 125 15.52 13.82 18.65
C GLU A 125 16.54 14.43 17.67
N PRO A 126 16.44 15.75 17.37
CA PRO A 126 17.31 16.43 16.41
C PRO A 126 18.80 16.47 16.82
N ALA A 127 19.16 16.03 18.02
CA ALA A 127 20.53 16.03 18.52
C ALA A 127 21.42 14.92 17.89
N ASP A 128 20.82 13.81 17.44
CA ASP A 128 21.55 12.72 16.77
C ASP A 128 21.59 12.89 15.23
N CYS A 129 20.79 13.82 14.70
CA CYS A 129 20.73 14.20 13.28
C CYS A 129 21.93 15.01 12.78
N PHE A 130 22.62 15.71 13.69
CA PHE A 130 23.86 16.41 13.40
C PHE A 130 24.97 15.58 14.01
N GLY A 131 25.66 14.77 13.18
CA GLY A 131 26.90 14.11 13.61
C GLY A 131 27.88 15.09 14.28
N PRO A 132 28.92 14.62 14.99
CA PRO A 132 29.79 15.50 15.76
C PRO A 132 30.31 16.63 14.87
N PHE A 133 29.98 17.88 15.23
CA PHE A 133 30.54 19.07 14.59
C PHE A 133 32.06 18.98 14.68
N VAL A 134 32.72 18.71 13.55
CA VAL A 134 34.18 18.80 13.38
C VAL A 134 34.57 20.12 12.75
#